data_AF-A0A1Y5TCZ9-F1
#
_entry.id   AF-A0A1Y5TCZ9-F1
#
_cell.length_a   1.000
_cell.length_b   1.000
_cell.length_c   1.000
_cell.angle_alpha   90.00
_cell.angle_beta   90.00
_cell.angle_gamma   90.00
#
_symmetry.space_group_name_H-M   'P 1'
#
loop_
_entity.id
_entity.type
_entity.pdbx_description
1 polymer ?
#
loop_
_entity_poly.entity_id
_entity_poly.type
_entity_poly.pdbx_seq_one_letter_code
_entity_poly.pdbx_strand_id
1 'polypeptide(L)'
;MSICALLMSRGARGRRGRLSLTSLIDVIFLLLLFFMLSSTFSKFGSVELNVGGGNASTDFQDAALVFARLSADGVTINGRSTTLDALPAALDPLRRGGDLRLLLSVSEGTNAQSLIDALRVFHAVPNARFAILEDS
;
A
#
# COMPACT_ATOMS: atom_id res chain seq x y z
N MET A 1 -47.72 46.83 -54.79
CA MET A 1 -47.88 45.85 -53.71
C MET A 1 -46.85 44.74 -53.91
N SER A 2 -45.61 45.09 -53.63
CA SER A 2 -44.52 44.14 -53.41
C SER A 2 -44.49 43.88 -51.89
N ILE A 3 -43.90 42.75 -51.47
CA ILE A 3 -43.72 42.33 -50.06
C ILE A 3 -44.83 41.39 -49.54
N CYS A 4 -44.82 40.14 -49.97
CA CYS A 4 -45.08 39.02 -49.06
C CYS A 4 -44.26 37.78 -49.49
N ALA A 5 -43.01 38.04 -49.90
CA ALA A 5 -41.97 37.05 -49.81
C ALA A 5 -41.56 36.94 -48.33
N LEU A 6 -42.29 36.14 -47.55
CA LEU A 6 -41.77 35.58 -46.30
C LEU A 6 -41.80 34.06 -46.38
N LEU A 7 -41.04 33.60 -47.36
CA LEU A 7 -40.29 32.36 -47.36
C LEU A 7 -39.65 32.08 -45.99
N MET A 8 -39.40 30.79 -45.80
CA MET A 8 -38.46 30.17 -44.86
C MET A 8 -39.06 29.80 -43.51
N SER A 9 -39.56 28.57 -43.41
CA SER A 9 -38.67 27.42 -43.16
C SER A 9 -37.67 27.76 -42.07
N ARG A 10 -38.16 27.76 -40.83
CA ARG A 10 -37.30 27.76 -39.64
C ARG A 10 -36.68 26.38 -39.49
N GLY A 11 -35.68 26.11 -40.33
CA GLY A 11 -34.74 25.02 -40.08
C GLY A 11 -34.07 25.25 -38.73
N ALA A 12 -34.29 24.34 -37.79
CA ALA A 12 -33.55 24.22 -36.55
C ALA A 12 -32.08 23.91 -36.88
N ARG A 13 -31.30 24.96 -37.19
CA ARG A 13 -29.86 24.85 -37.38
C ARG A 13 -29.23 24.62 -36.00
N GLY A 14 -28.89 23.36 -35.74
CA GLY A 14 -28.12 22.93 -34.58
C GLY A 14 -26.90 23.83 -34.42
N ARG A 15 -26.92 24.62 -33.34
CA ARG A 15 -25.82 25.49 -32.97
C ARG A 15 -24.71 24.56 -32.49
N ARG A 16 -23.83 24.14 -33.40
CA ARG A 16 -22.52 23.56 -33.05
C ARG A 16 -21.76 24.65 -32.29
N GLY A 17 -21.99 24.70 -30.98
CA GLY A 17 -21.34 25.64 -30.09
C GLY A 17 -19.85 25.41 -30.20
N ARG A 18 -19.13 26.41 -30.71
CA ARG A 18 -17.69 26.48 -30.56
C ARG A 18 -17.44 26.47 -29.06
N LEU A 19 -17.05 25.31 -28.51
CA LEU A 19 -16.53 25.23 -27.15
C LEU A 19 -15.39 26.26 -27.11
N SER A 20 -15.58 27.34 -26.35
CA SER A 20 -14.56 28.37 -26.23
C SER A 20 -13.38 27.76 -25.50
N LEU A 21 -12.16 28.10 -25.93
CA LEU A 21 -10.91 27.64 -25.28
C LEU A 21 -10.94 27.93 -23.76
N THR A 22 -11.62 28.99 -23.35
CA THR A 22 -11.86 29.35 -21.94
C THR A 22 -12.64 28.30 -21.16
N SER A 23 -13.64 27.65 -21.76
CA SER A 23 -14.41 26.57 -21.10
C SER A 23 -13.60 25.28 -20.96
N LEU A 24 -12.68 25.01 -21.90
CA LEU A 24 -11.79 23.85 -21.81
C LEU A 24 -10.70 24.05 -20.75
N ILE A 25 -10.15 25.27 -20.66
CA ILE A 25 -9.16 25.63 -19.65
C ILE A 25 -9.73 25.49 -18.24
N ASP A 26 -10.99 25.89 -18.02
CA ASP A 26 -11.65 25.77 -16.71
C ASP A 26 -11.79 24.31 -16.27
N VAL A 27 -12.22 23.42 -17.16
CA VAL A 27 -12.31 21.97 -16.85
C VAL A 27 -10.94 21.39 -16.50
N ILE A 28 -9.89 21.73 -17.25
CA ILE A 28 -8.53 21.27 -16.96
C ILE A 28 -8.04 21.86 -15.63
N PHE A 29 -8.35 23.13 -15.34
CA PHE A 29 -7.96 23.79 -14.08
C PHE A 29 -8.65 23.19 -12.86
N LEU A 30 -9.96 22.90 -12.96
CA LEU A 30 -10.71 22.18 -11.94
C LEU A 30 -10.17 20.78 -11.71
N LEU A 31 -9.78 20.06 -12.78
CA LEU A 31 -9.13 18.75 -12.68
C LEU A 31 -7.75 18.84 -12.03
N LEU A 32 -6.93 19.83 -12.39
CA LEU A 32 -5.61 20.04 -11.79
C LEU A 32 -5.70 20.44 -10.32
N LEU A 33 -6.63 21.33 -9.95
CA LEU A 33 -6.87 21.69 -8.56
C LEU A 33 -7.36 20.48 -7.76
N PHE A 34 -8.31 19.72 -8.30
CA PHE A 34 -8.77 18.48 -7.67
C PHE A 34 -7.65 17.47 -7.50
N PHE A 35 -6.80 17.24 -8.52
CA PHE A 35 -5.66 16.35 -8.40
C PHE A 35 -4.56 16.87 -7.47
N MET A 36 -4.29 18.18 -7.46
CA MET A 36 -3.33 18.79 -6.54
C MET A 36 -3.80 18.70 -5.08
N LEU A 37 -5.09 18.89 -4.81
CA LEU A 37 -5.67 18.76 -3.45
C LEU A 37 -5.88 17.29 -3.05
N SER A 38 -6.31 16.43 -3.98
CA SER A 38 -6.56 15.00 -3.74
C SER A 38 -5.27 14.17 -3.74
N SER A 39 -4.12 14.74 -4.09
CA SER A 39 -2.81 14.15 -3.81
C SER A 39 -2.47 14.25 -2.31
N THR A 40 -3.45 13.97 -1.44
CA THR A 40 -3.23 13.83 -0.02
C THR A 40 -3.22 12.34 0.30
N PHE A 41 -2.06 11.88 0.75
CA PHE A 41 -1.82 10.64 1.50
C PHE A 41 -1.59 9.35 0.71
N SER A 42 -0.37 9.22 0.18
CA SER A 42 0.37 7.96 0.36
C SER A 42 1.51 8.19 1.36
N LYS A 43 1.16 8.49 2.62
CA LYS A 43 2.06 8.13 3.72
C LYS A 43 1.75 6.70 4.06
N PHE A 44 2.27 5.77 3.26
CA PHE A 44 2.69 4.51 3.85
C PHE A 44 3.57 4.92 5.02
N GLY A 45 3.17 4.56 6.24
CA GLY A 45 4.00 4.79 7.41
C GLY A 45 5.40 4.36 7.02
N SER A 46 6.37 5.28 7.10
CA SER A 46 7.77 4.93 7.05
C SER A 46 8.00 4.11 8.31
N VAL A 47 7.60 2.84 8.26
CA VAL A 47 8.22 1.83 9.08
C VAL A 47 9.66 1.94 8.64
N GLU A 48 10.54 2.41 9.54
CA GLU A 48 11.97 2.16 9.41
C GLU A 48 12.15 0.64 9.47
N LEU A 49 11.79 0.00 8.36
CA LEU A 49 12.19 -1.34 8.04
C LEU A 49 13.68 -1.17 7.86
N ASN A 50 14.44 -1.58 8.87
CA ASN A 50 15.87 -1.72 8.73
C ASN A 50 16.06 -2.91 7.77
N VAL A 51 15.86 -2.65 6.48
CA VAL A 51 16.10 -3.60 5.39
C VAL A 51 17.58 -3.89 5.47
N GLY A 52 17.91 -5.07 5.99
CA GLY A 52 19.26 -5.49 6.32
C GLY A 52 20.11 -5.71 5.08
N GLY A 53 20.42 -4.64 4.34
CA GLY A 53 21.53 -4.59 3.38
C GLY A 53 22.86 -4.26 4.05
N GLY A 54 22.84 -3.84 5.32
CA GLY A 54 24.02 -3.70 6.15
C GLY A 54 24.32 -5.00 6.87
N ASN A 55 25.41 -5.66 6.46
CA ASN A 55 26.25 -6.54 7.28
C ASN A 55 25.67 -6.79 8.68
N ALA A 56 24.86 -7.87 8.78
CA ALA A 56 24.21 -8.34 9.99
C ALA A 56 25.19 -8.19 11.15
N SER A 57 24.99 -7.15 11.96
CA SER A 57 25.91 -6.81 13.01
C SER A 57 26.02 -8.01 13.94
N THR A 58 27.25 -8.39 14.23
CA THR A 58 27.71 -9.48 15.11
C THR A 58 27.13 -9.41 16.54
N ASP A 59 26.30 -8.43 16.82
CA ASP A 59 25.79 -8.01 18.12
C ASP A 59 24.74 -8.97 18.72
N PHE A 60 24.22 -9.92 17.93
CA PHE A 60 23.16 -10.83 18.39
C PHE A 60 23.42 -12.30 18.11
N GLN A 61 24.68 -12.79 18.02
CA GLN A 61 24.95 -14.22 17.75
C GLN A 61 24.11 -15.18 18.63
N ASP A 62 23.72 -14.77 19.84
CA ASP A 62 22.98 -15.60 20.80
C ASP A 62 21.44 -15.51 20.72
N ALA A 63 20.87 -14.50 20.04
CA ALA A 63 19.42 -14.34 19.96
C ALA A 63 18.77 -15.42 19.08
N ALA A 64 17.63 -15.95 19.53
CA ALA A 64 16.90 -16.99 18.81
C ALA A 64 16.44 -16.48 17.43
N LEU A 65 16.75 -17.26 16.39
CA LEU A 65 16.35 -16.98 15.02
C LEU A 65 15.02 -17.66 14.72
N VAL A 66 14.05 -16.89 14.25
CA VAL A 66 12.72 -17.37 13.89
C VAL A 66 12.40 -16.99 12.46
N PHE A 67 12.01 -17.96 11.65
CA PHE A 67 11.56 -17.75 10.28
C PHE A 67 10.04 -17.64 10.26
N ALA A 68 9.53 -16.51 9.80
CA ALA A 68 8.13 -16.29 9.51
C ALA A 68 7.93 -16.25 7.99
N ARG A 69 6.90 -16.92 7.50
CA ARG A 69 6.44 -16.78 6.12
C ARG A 69 4.98 -16.38 6.11
N LEU A 70 4.70 -15.26 5.45
CA LEU A 70 3.35 -14.77 5.21
C LEU A 70 2.83 -15.30 3.87
N SER A 71 1.58 -15.72 3.85
CA SER A 71 0.87 -16.25 2.70
C SER A 71 -0.58 -15.75 2.73
N ALA A 72 -1.32 -15.93 1.63
CA ALA A 72 -2.73 -15.50 1.55
C ALA A 72 -3.61 -16.13 2.65
N ASP A 73 -3.30 -17.36 3.06
CA ASP A 73 -4.09 -18.11 4.04
C ASP A 73 -3.71 -17.85 5.50
N GLY A 74 -2.61 -17.12 5.75
CA GLY A 74 -2.09 -16.88 7.09
C GLY A 74 -0.56 -16.84 7.16
N VAL A 75 -0.04 -17.08 8.36
CA VAL A 75 1.39 -16.98 8.66
C VAL A 75 1.92 -18.30 9.18
N THR A 76 3.14 -18.65 8.79
CA THR A 76 3.83 -19.83 9.29
C THR A 76 5.08 -19.41 10.06
N ILE A 77 5.29 -20.00 11.23
CA ILE A 77 6.49 -19.80 12.06
C ILE A 77 7.27 -21.11 12.06
N ASN A 78 8.53 -21.08 11.62
CA ASN A 78 9.41 -22.24 11.55
C ASN A 78 8.70 -23.47 10.91
N GLY A 79 7.88 -23.23 9.88
CA GLY A 79 7.11 -24.25 9.17
C GLY A 79 5.79 -24.69 9.83
N ARG A 80 5.42 -24.15 10.99
CA ARG A 80 4.13 -24.41 11.64
C ARG A 80 3.14 -23.29 11.33
N SER A 81 1.96 -23.66 10.83
CA SER A 81 0.87 -22.70 10.59
C SER A 81 0.37 -22.09 11.89
N THR A 82 0.18 -20.78 11.88
CA THR A 82 -0.40 -20.00 12.97
C THR A 82 -1.22 -18.84 12.40
N THR A 83 -2.02 -18.22 13.26
CA THR A 83 -2.77 -17.01 12.91
C THR A 83 -2.00 -15.77 13.37
N LEU A 84 -2.31 -14.61 12.79
CA LEU A 84 -1.73 -13.34 13.23
C LEU A 84 -2.03 -13.06 14.71
N ASP A 85 -3.23 -13.39 15.18
CA ASP A 85 -3.62 -13.13 16.57
C ASP A 85 -2.89 -14.04 17.57
N ALA A 86 -2.58 -15.28 17.18
CA ALA A 86 -1.84 -16.23 18.01
C ALA A 86 -0.32 -16.08 17.92
N LEU A 87 0.17 -15.19 17.05
CA LEU A 87 1.59 -14.98 16.78
C LEU A 87 2.39 -14.62 18.04
N PRO A 88 1.94 -13.68 18.90
CA PRO A 88 2.71 -13.32 20.11
C PRO A 88 2.91 -14.53 21.03
N ALA A 89 1.85 -15.30 21.27
CA ALA A 89 1.90 -16.50 22.10
C ALA A 89 2.78 -17.61 21.48
N ALA A 90 2.84 -17.70 20.15
CA ALA A 90 3.71 -18.65 19.46
C ALA A 90 5.20 -18.24 19.49
N LEU A 91 5.50 -16.94 19.62
CA LEU A 91 6.86 -16.40 19.66
C LEU A 91 7.48 -16.37 21.06
N ASP A 92 6.66 -16.17 22.10
CA ASP A 92 7.10 -16.17 23.50
C ASP A 92 8.00 -17.36 23.88
N PRO A 93 7.64 -18.64 23.60
CA PRO A 93 8.48 -19.78 23.96
C PRO A 93 9.77 -19.89 23.13
N LEU A 94 9.87 -19.16 22.02
CA LEU A 94 11.02 -19.19 21.12
C LEU A 94 12.09 -18.17 21.52
N ARG A 95 11.79 -17.25 22.45
CA ARG A 95 12.75 -16.25 22.93
C ARG A 95 13.92 -16.89 23.68
N ARG A 96 15.13 -16.37 23.45
CA ARG A 96 16.33 -16.72 24.22
C ARG A 96 16.96 -15.44 24.77
N GLY A 97 17.16 -15.37 26.09
CA GLY A 97 17.74 -14.18 26.73
C GLY A 97 16.86 -12.93 26.67
N GLY A 98 15.58 -13.06 26.27
CA GLY A 98 14.66 -11.93 26.09
C GLY A 98 14.66 -11.32 24.69
N ASP A 99 15.63 -11.68 23.84
CA ASP A 99 15.77 -11.18 22.48
C ASP A 99 15.28 -12.17 21.43
N LEU A 100 14.77 -11.64 20.31
CA LEU A 100 14.25 -12.42 19.20
C LEU A 100 14.63 -11.80 17.86
N ARG A 101 15.13 -12.62 16.93
CA ARG A 101 15.37 -12.22 15.53
C ARG A 101 14.35 -12.89 14.63
N LEU A 102 13.52 -12.10 13.96
CA LEU A 102 12.51 -12.58 13.02
C LEU A 102 12.93 -12.30 11.58
N LEU A 103 12.99 -13.33 10.74
CA LEU A 103 13.05 -13.17 9.29
C LEU A 103 11.66 -13.39 8.70
N LEU A 104 11.10 -12.35 8.10
CA LEU A 104 9.82 -12.40 7.40
C LEU A 104 10.06 -12.59 5.90
N SER A 105 9.51 -13.67 5.35
CA SER A 105 9.35 -13.87 3.90
C SER A 105 7.88 -13.69 3.53
N VAL A 106 7.62 -13.19 2.32
CA VAL A 106 6.27 -12.98 1.80
C VAL A 106 6.07 -13.86 0.58
N SER A 107 5.00 -14.65 0.57
CA SER A 107 4.69 -15.55 -0.55
C SER A 107 3.97 -14.79 -1.65
N GLU A 108 4.11 -15.28 -2.88
CA GLU A 108 3.34 -14.78 -4.02
C GLU A 108 1.83 -14.84 -3.74
N GLY A 109 1.09 -13.84 -4.20
CA GLY A 109 -0.36 -13.73 -3.98
C GLY A 109 -0.77 -13.12 -2.64
N THR A 110 0.18 -12.75 -1.77
CA THR A 110 -0.11 -11.99 -0.55
C THR A 110 -0.45 -10.53 -0.90
N ASN A 111 -1.57 -10.02 -0.40
CA ASN A 111 -1.95 -8.62 -0.63
C ASN A 111 -1.22 -7.66 0.35
N ALA A 112 -1.17 -6.37 0.00
CA ALA A 112 -0.49 -5.36 0.80
C ALA A 112 -1.12 -5.18 2.20
N GLN A 113 -2.44 -5.39 2.33
CA GLN A 113 -3.14 -5.27 3.61
C GLN A 113 -2.68 -6.34 4.60
N SER A 114 -2.59 -7.60 4.16
CA SER A 114 -2.09 -8.73 4.95
C SER A 114 -0.65 -8.50 5.41
N LEU A 115 0.20 -7.90 4.58
CA LEU A 115 1.57 -7.52 4.96
C LEU A 115 1.58 -6.45 6.05
N ILE A 116 0.78 -5.40 5.91
CA ILE A 116 0.69 -4.34 6.92
C ILE A 116 0.18 -4.89 8.25
N ASP A 117 -0.83 -5.77 8.21
CA ASP A 117 -1.36 -6.40 9.43
C ASP A 117 -0.32 -7.30 10.09
N ALA A 118 0.46 -8.07 9.32
CA ALA A 118 1.56 -8.87 9.85
C ALA A 118 2.66 -8.01 10.48
N LEU A 119 3.06 -6.92 9.80
CA LEU A 119 4.05 -5.96 10.33
C LEU A 119 3.57 -5.30 11.62
N ARG A 120 2.28 -4.95 11.73
CA ARG A 120 1.71 -4.39 12.97
C ARG A 120 1.87 -5.36 14.14
N VAL A 121 1.56 -6.64 13.94
CA VAL A 121 1.70 -7.66 14.99
C VAL A 121 3.17 -7.87 15.34
N PHE A 122 4.07 -7.97 14.37
CA PHE A 122 5.50 -8.12 14.65
C PHE A 122 6.10 -6.93 15.40
N HIS A 123 5.67 -5.71 15.08
CA HIS A 123 6.13 -4.51 15.78
C HIS A 123 5.59 -4.43 17.22
N ALA A 124 4.49 -5.11 17.55
CA ALA A 124 3.98 -5.21 18.91
C ALA A 124 4.76 -6.22 19.76
N VAL A 125 5.64 -7.03 19.18
CA VAL A 125 6.46 -8.01 19.90
C VAL A 125 7.62 -7.27 20.58
N PRO A 126 7.68 -7.22 21.92
CA PRO A 126 8.78 -6.56 22.61
C PRO A 126 10.12 -7.28 22.36
N ASN A 127 11.20 -6.49 22.27
CA ASN A 127 12.57 -6.95 22.06
C ASN A 127 12.76 -7.87 20.83
N ALA A 128 11.91 -7.69 19.82
CA ALA A 128 12.04 -8.35 18.52
C ALA A 128 12.71 -7.43 17.51
N ARG A 129 13.72 -7.95 16.80
CA ARG A 129 14.27 -7.33 15.60
C ARG A 129 13.78 -8.11 14.38
N PHE A 130 13.23 -7.41 13.40
CA PHE A 130 12.71 -8.03 12.18
C PHE A 130 13.58 -7.66 10.98
N ALA A 131 13.76 -8.62 10.08
CA ALA A 131 14.34 -8.42 8.76
C ALA A 131 13.39 -9.04 7.71
N ILE A 132 13.27 -8.40 6.56
CA ILE A 132 12.49 -8.94 5.44
C ILE A 132 13.47 -9.63 4.50
N LEU A 133 13.14 -10.87 4.10
CA LEU A 133 13.87 -11.59 3.09
C LEU A 133 13.19 -11.34 1.73
N GLU A 134 13.90 -10.67 0.83
CA GLU A 134 13.53 -10.60 -0.58
C GLU A 134 13.83 -11.96 -1.21
N ASP A 135 12.81 -12.60 -1.78
CA ASP A 135 12.99 -13.81 -2.58
C ASP A 135 13.67 -13.38 -3.89
N SER A 136 14.83 -13.96 -4.18
CA SER A 136 15.68 -13.61 -5.33
C SER A 136 15.31 -14.39 -6.57
#